data_AF-A0A838VIQ0-F1
#
_entry.id   AF-A0A838VIQ0-F1
#
_cell.length_a   1.000
_cell.length_b   1.000
_cell.length_c   1.000
_cell.angle_alpha   90.00
_cell.angle_beta   90.00
_cell.angle_gamma   90.00
#
_symmetry.space_group_name_H-M   'P 1'
#
loop_
_entity.id
_entity.type
_entity.pdbx_description
1 polymer ?
#
loop_
_entity_poly.entity_id
_entity_poly.type
_entity_poly.pdbx_seq_one_letter_code
_entity_poly.pdbx_strand_id
1 'polypeptide(L)' 'MLKSYEAMYENGRVIWLTEQPEVSSARIIVTVLVENVPNVVPLKRRIPPASMAGKVKIFGDIVSPIVDEEDWQCLK' A
#
# COMPACT_ATOMS: atom_id res chain seq x y z
N MET A 1 -9.50 -21.75 6.79
CA MET A 1 -9.55 -20.57 5.88
C MET A 1 -10.02 -19.39 6.69
N LEU A 2 -9.33 -18.24 6.63
CA LEU A 2 -9.78 -17.01 7.28
C LEU A 2 -10.95 -16.43 6.47
N LYS A 3 -12.02 -16.01 7.14
CA LYS A 3 -13.11 -15.25 6.54
C LYS A 3 -12.99 -13.80 6.99
N SER A 4 -13.08 -12.88 6.04
CA SER A 4 -13.13 -11.44 6.28
C SER A 4 -14.57 -10.95 6.21
N TYR A 5 -14.94 -10.08 7.13
CA TYR A 5 -16.24 -9.43 7.19
C TYR A 5 -16.03 -7.93 7.24
N GLU A 6 -16.95 -7.19 6.65
CA GLU A 6 -16.92 -5.73 6.64
C GLU A 6 -18.05 -5.17 7.48
N ALA A 7 -17.72 -4.15 8.27
CA ALA A 7 -18.67 -3.48 9.12
C ALA A 7 -18.26 -2.02 9.32
N MET A 8 -19.26 -1.15 9.54
CA MET A 8 -19.06 0.19 10.05
C MET A 8 -19.10 0.18 11.58
N TYR A 9 -18.16 0.90 12.19
CA TYR A 9 -18.19 1.15 13.63
C TYR A 9 -18.66 2.58 13.88
N GLU A 10 -19.89 2.72 14.40
CA GLU A 10 -20.52 4.01 14.66
C GLU A 10 -20.98 4.10 16.12
N ASN A 11 -20.48 5.09 16.85
CA ASN A 11 -20.92 5.40 18.23
C ASN A 11 -20.95 4.17 19.17
N GLY A 12 -19.95 3.29 19.07
CA GLY A 12 -19.87 2.10 19.92
C GLY A 12 -20.58 0.86 19.36
N ARG A 13 -21.23 0.97 18.20
CA ARG A 13 -21.99 -0.12 17.56
C ARG A 13 -21.33 -0.58 16.28
N VAL A 14 -21.36 -1.89 16.05
CA VAL A 14 -20.93 -2.53 14.82
C VAL A 14 -22.15 -2.72 13.92
N ILE A 15 -22.08 -2.22 12.69
CA ILE A 15 -23.12 -2.37 11.66
C ILE A 15 -22.50 -3.16 10.51
N TRP A 16 -22.91 -4.41 10.33
CA TRP A 16 -22.39 -5.27 9.26
C TRP A 16 -22.82 -4.74 7.89
N LEU A 17 -21.85 -4.58 6.97
CA LEU A 17 -22.11 -4.16 5.60
C LEU A 17 -22.56 -5.32 4.71
N THR A 18 -22.14 -6.53 5.08
CA THR A 18 -22.48 -7.77 4.38
C THR A 18 -23.12 -8.77 5.35
N GLU A 19 -22.68 -10.02 5.35
CA GLU A 19 -23.18 -11.05 6.24
C GLU A 19 -22.59 -10.91 7.64
N GLN A 20 -23.44 -11.10 8.65
CA GLN A 20 -22.98 -11.21 10.03
C GLN A 20 -22.35 -12.60 10.23
N PRO A 21 -21.17 -12.69 10.85
CA PRO A 21 -20.58 -13.99 11.18
C PRO A 21 -21.47 -14.75 12.18
N GLU A 22 -21.78 -16.01 11.86
CA GLU A 22 -22.52 -16.94 12.72
C GLU A 22 -21.65 -17.50 13.85
N VAL A 23 -21.13 -16.62 14.70
CA VAL A 23 -20.30 -16.99 15.86
C VAL A 23 -20.77 -16.25 17.12
N SER A 24 -20.74 -16.94 18.27
CA SER A 24 -21.04 -16.34 19.58
C SER A 24 -19.82 -15.64 20.19
N SER A 25 -18.62 -16.13 19.90
CA SER A 25 -17.35 -15.57 20.38
C SER A 25 -16.21 -15.95 19.43
N ALA A 26 -15.34 -14.99 19.11
CA ALA A 26 -14.16 -15.21 18.26
C ALA A 26 -13.07 -14.18 18.56
N ARG A 27 -11.81 -14.55 18.28
CA ARG A 27 -10.71 -13.59 18.19
C ARG A 27 -10.77 -12.92 16.82
N ILE A 28 -10.72 -11.59 16.80
CA ILE A 28 -10.80 -10.81 15.56
C ILE A 28 -9.53 -10.01 15.31
N ILE A 29 -9.27 -9.72 14.04
CA ILE A 29 -8.26 -8.77 13.57
C ILE A 29 -9.02 -7.61 12.95
N VAL A 30 -8.75 -6.38 13.41
CA VAL A 30 -9.44 -5.18 12.95
C VAL A 30 -8.54 -4.41 12.00
N THR A 31 -9.03 -4.16 10.79
CA THR A 31 -8.42 -3.22 9.84
C THR A 31 -9.28 -1.97 9.79
N VAL A 32 -8.72 -0.81 10.14
CA VAL A 32 -9.45 0.47 10.11
C VAL A 32 -9.16 1.19 8.81
N LEU A 33 -10.21 1.42 8.01
CA LEU A 33 -10.13 2.25 6.80
C LEU A 33 -10.48 3.68 7.19
N VAL A 34 -9.49 4.56 7.14
CA VAL A 34 -9.70 5.99 7.41
C VAL A 34 -10.04 6.68 6.09
N GLU A 35 -11.34 6.86 5.83
CA GLU A 35 -11.78 7.70 4.73
C GLU A 35 -11.53 9.16 5.10
N ASN A 36 -10.87 9.90 4.20
CA ASN A 36 -10.50 11.32 4.39
C ASN A 36 -9.37 11.58 5.39
N VAL A 37 -8.30 10.78 5.38
CA VAL A 37 -7.02 11.37 5.82
C VAL A 37 -6.70 12.48 4.80
N PRO A 38 -6.65 13.77 5.19
CA PRO A 38 -6.21 14.81 4.27
C PRO A 38 -4.80 14.43 3.86
N ASN A 39 -4.62 14.00 2.61
CA ASN A 39 -3.39 13.54 1.98
C ASN A 39 -2.18 13.72 2.90
N VAL A 40 -1.86 12.68 3.68
CA VAL A 40 -0.67 12.66 4.54
C VAL A 40 0.47 13.12 3.65
N VAL A 41 0.98 14.32 3.95
CA VAL A 41 2.12 15.04 3.36
C VAL A 41 2.50 14.53 1.97
N PRO A 42 2.28 15.29 0.87
CA PRO A 42 2.61 14.83 -0.48
C PRO A 42 3.99 14.19 -0.43
N LEU A 43 4.05 12.88 -0.72
CA LEU A 43 5.27 12.09 -0.66
C LEU A 43 6.36 12.94 -1.30
N LYS A 44 7.32 13.39 -0.49
CA LYS A 44 8.38 14.29 -0.95
C LYS A 44 9.25 13.47 -1.90
N ARG A 45 8.84 13.40 -3.16
CA ARG A 45 9.59 12.76 -4.22
C ARG A 45 10.93 13.47 -4.28
N ARG A 46 12.02 12.71 -4.41
CA ARG A 46 13.33 13.30 -4.65
C ARG A 46 13.26 13.99 -6.01
N ILE A 47 13.42 15.30 -6.02
CA ILE A 47 13.48 16.11 -7.24
C ILE A 47 14.97 16.39 -7.49
N PRO A 48 15.48 16.16 -8.71
CA PRO A 48 16.84 16.58 -9.06
C PRO A 48 17.03 18.09 -8.81
N PRO A 49 18.24 18.53 -8.42
CA PRO A 49 18.54 19.94 -8.27
C PRO A 49 18.19 20.75 -9.52
N ALA A 50 17.66 21.96 -9.34
CA ALA A 50 17.31 22.86 -10.45
C ALA A 50 18.50 23.16 -11.37
N SER A 51 19.73 23.12 -10.84
CA SER A 51 20.97 23.30 -11.60
C SER A 51 21.21 22.25 -12.68
N MET A 52 20.53 21.09 -12.61
CA MET A 52 20.62 19.99 -13.58
C MET A 52 19.57 20.09 -14.71
N ALA A 53 18.57 20.96 -14.58
CA ALA A 53 17.50 21.10 -15.58
C ALA A 53 18.09 21.43 -16.97
N GLY A 54 17.76 20.61 -17.98
CA GLY A 54 18.24 20.77 -19.35
C GLY A 54 19.72 20.44 -19.59
N LYS A 55 20.48 20.08 -18.54
CA LYS A 55 21.91 19.74 -18.64
C LYS A 55 22.19 18.26 -18.58
N VAL A 56 21.20 17.46 -18.18
CA VAL A 56 21.34 16.02 -18.03
C VAL A 56 20.41 15.27 -18.97
N LYS A 57 20.89 14.13 -19.45
CA LYS A 57 20.14 13.18 -20.26
C LYS A 57 20.18 11.83 -19.56
N ILE A 58 19.03 11.17 -19.47
CA ILE A 58 18.96 9.79 -18.98
C ILE A 58 19.46 8.89 -20.10
N PHE A 59 20.42 8.02 -19.79
CA PHE A 59 20.90 6.97 -20.68
C PHE A 59 20.37 5.62 -20.19
N GLY A 60 19.74 4.86 -21.07
CA GLY A 60 19.16 3.56 -20.75
C GLY A 60 17.81 3.65 -20.01
N ASP A 61 17.31 2.48 -19.59
CA ASP A 61 16.13 2.36 -18.74
C ASP A 61 16.54 2.48 -17.27
N ILE A 62 15.93 3.43 -16.54
CA ILE A 62 16.20 3.68 -15.12
C ILE A 62 15.44 2.73 -14.20
N VAL A 63 14.47 2.00 -14.75
CA VAL A 63 13.59 1.10 -14.01
C VAL A 63 14.14 -0.32 -14.05
N SER A 64 14.69 -0.72 -15.18
CA SER A 64 15.26 -2.06 -15.35
C SER A 64 16.54 -2.24 -14.51
N PRO A 65 16.73 -3.42 -13.90
CA PRO A 65 17.98 -3.74 -13.23
C PRO A 65 19.14 -3.76 -14.23
N ILE A 66 20.34 -3.39 -13.77
CA ILE A 66 21.57 -3.43 -14.58
C ILE A 66 22.03 -4.84 -14.92
N VAL A 67 21.46 -5.84 -14.25
CA VAL A 67 21.78 -7.27 -14.36
C VAL A 67 20.57 -8.02 -14.91
N ASP A 68 20.84 -8.94 -15.83
CA ASP A 68 19.85 -9.76 -16.52
C ASP A 68 19.23 -10.81 -15.57
N GLU A 69 18.02 -11.26 -15.87
CA GLU A 69 17.21 -12.17 -15.02
C GLU A 69 17.94 -13.48 -14.66
N GLU A 70 18.81 -13.95 -15.55
CA GLU A 70 19.64 -15.13 -15.35
C GLU A 70 20.63 -14.96 -14.19
N ASP A 71 21.19 -13.77 -14.02
CA ASP A 71 22.14 -13.45 -12.95
C ASP A 71 21.44 -13.31 -11.57
N TRP A 72 20.12 -13.06 -11.56
CA TRP A 72 19.32 -13.06 -10.32
C TRP A 72 19.11 -14.46 -9.72
N GLN A 73 19.33 -15.53 -10.49
CA GLN A 73 19.18 -16.91 -10.00
C GLN A 73 20.24 -17.31 -8.97
N CYS A 74 21.34 -16.57 -8.84
CA CYS A 74 22.39 -16.82 -7.85
C CYS A 74 21.97 -16.54 -6.38
N LEU A 75 20.78 -15.96 -6.17
CA LEU A 75 20.21 -15.66 -4.84
C LEU A 75 19.10 -16.64 -4.41
N LYS A 76 18.84 -17.70 -5.19
CA LYS A 76 17.97 -18.83 -4.80
C LYS A 76 18.78 -19.95 -4.17
#